data_AF-A0AA89B131-F1
#
_entry.id   AF-A0AA89B131-F1
#
_cell.length_a   1.000
_cell.length_b   1.000
_cell.length_c   1.000
_cell.angle_alpha   90.00
_cell.angle_beta   90.00
_cell.angle_gamma   90.00
#
_symmetry.space_group_name_H-M   'P 1'
#
loop_
_entity.id
_entity.type
_entity.pdbx_description
1 polymer ?
#
loop_
_entity_poly.entity_id
_entity_poly.type
_entity_poly.pdbx_seq_one_letter_code
_entity_poly.pdbx_strand_id
1 'polypeptide(L)'
;MDHPPQPNDDPTTNPTAKEDEPPSPPPTVLDLTSFQLHDLDSVELPPSLTELDLTTNRLSSLDPRIGHLSNLKILSFRQNLLTDAGVEPISRMMSIIVHNVSLGNSASSFLVVGCQELVLRDNQIRKIPDVSIFKRLLVFDVSYNEISTLNGLSAVSNTLKELYVSKNEECIAVEELYLSHNGISKMEGLSTLVNLRVLDVSANKLTAVNGIENLNKLEDLWLNDNQISSLEGLSEAVAGSREKLTTIYLEHNPCAKSPNYITTLRQIFPKIEQIDSEVFA
;
A
#
# COMPACT_ATOMS: atom_id res chain seq x y z
N MET A 1 -68.58 57.92 7.58
CA MET A 1 -68.62 57.02 6.41
C MET A 1 -67.17 56.72 6.14
N ASP A 2 -66.68 55.69 6.84
CA ASP A 2 -65.27 55.57 7.18
C ASP A 2 -64.79 54.15 6.91
N HIS A 3 -63.65 54.12 6.21
CA HIS A 3 -62.62 53.11 6.00
C HIS A 3 -62.92 51.61 6.21
N PRO A 4 -62.56 50.74 5.23
CA PRO A 4 -62.62 49.30 5.41
C PRO A 4 -61.46 48.78 6.29
N PRO A 5 -61.67 47.71 7.07
CA PRO A 5 -60.68 47.19 8.00
C PRO A 5 -59.68 46.22 7.35
N GLN A 6 -58.47 46.16 7.93
CA GLN A 6 -57.42 45.19 7.63
C GLN A 6 -57.83 43.76 8.04
N PRO A 7 -57.27 42.71 7.39
CA PRO A 7 -57.56 41.32 7.75
C PRO A 7 -56.71 40.86 8.95
N ASN A 8 -57.41 40.21 9.89
CA ASN A 8 -56.85 39.49 11.04
C ASN A 8 -56.19 38.18 10.59
N ASP A 9 -55.05 37.89 11.23
CA ASP A 9 -54.45 36.57 11.35
C ASP A 9 -55.38 35.59 12.09
N ASP A 10 -55.52 34.37 11.58
CA ASP A 10 -55.72 33.17 12.41
C ASP A 10 -55.13 31.93 11.69
N PRO A 11 -54.51 30.96 12.40
CA PRO A 11 -53.67 29.91 11.85
C PRO A 11 -54.41 28.57 11.67
N THR A 12 -53.69 27.58 11.16
CA THR A 12 -54.01 26.13 11.07
C THR A 12 -54.96 25.72 9.94
N THR A 13 -54.76 24.67 9.15
CA THR A 13 -53.72 23.64 8.96
C THR A 13 -54.15 22.93 7.68
N ASN A 14 -53.28 22.79 6.69
CA ASN A 14 -53.49 21.84 5.59
C ASN A 14 -52.19 21.04 5.46
N PRO A 15 -52.22 19.69 5.50
CA PRO A 15 -51.01 18.89 5.43
C PRO A 15 -50.51 18.91 3.99
N THR A 16 -49.43 19.66 3.75
CA THR A 16 -48.70 19.60 2.49
C THR A 16 -48.13 18.21 2.30
N ALA A 17 -48.28 17.72 1.07
CA ALA A 17 -47.72 16.50 0.55
C ALA A 17 -46.24 16.35 0.96
N LYS A 18 -45.86 15.14 1.41
CA LYS A 18 -44.47 14.72 1.40
C LYS A 18 -44.05 14.66 -0.07
N GLU A 19 -43.45 15.75 -0.53
CA GLU A 19 -42.69 15.78 -1.77
C GLU A 19 -41.58 14.74 -1.68
N ASP A 20 -41.45 13.94 -2.73
CA ASP A 20 -40.41 12.95 -2.95
C ASP A 20 -39.02 13.56 -2.67
N GLU A 21 -38.38 13.14 -1.59
CA GLU A 21 -36.93 13.34 -1.43
C GLU A 21 -36.25 12.68 -2.63
N PRO A 22 -35.31 13.37 -3.32
CA PRO A 22 -34.49 12.70 -4.31
C PRO A 22 -33.78 11.51 -3.65
N PRO A 23 -33.63 10.37 -4.33
CA PRO A 23 -32.94 9.21 -3.76
C PRO A 23 -31.58 9.67 -3.26
N SER A 24 -31.26 9.30 -2.01
CA SER A 24 -29.95 9.56 -1.42
C SER A 24 -28.86 9.14 -2.42
N PRO A 25 -27.77 9.92 -2.56
CA PRO A 25 -26.69 9.52 -3.45
C PRO A 25 -26.25 8.10 -3.06
N PRO A 26 -26.04 7.21 -4.03
CA PRO A 26 -25.73 5.82 -3.74
C PRO A 26 -24.50 5.73 -2.84
N PRO A 27 -24.47 4.75 -1.91
CA PRO A 27 -23.40 4.67 -0.93
C PRO A 27 -22.05 4.65 -1.64
N THR A 28 -21.21 5.63 -1.29
CA THR A 28 -19.81 5.69 -1.74
C THR A 28 -18.94 4.70 -0.97
N VAL A 29 -19.44 4.18 0.15
CA VAL A 29 -18.75 3.26 1.06
C VAL A 29 -19.68 2.09 1.34
N LEU A 30 -19.17 0.87 1.18
CA LEU A 30 -19.88 -0.37 1.50
C LEU A 30 -19.02 -1.16 2.49
N ASP A 31 -19.45 -1.14 3.74
CA ASP A 31 -18.84 -1.89 4.83
C ASP A 31 -19.60 -3.20 5.05
N LEU A 32 -18.91 -4.31 4.80
CA LEU A 32 -19.38 -5.67 4.93
C LEU A 32 -18.51 -6.43 5.95
N THR A 33 -18.05 -5.73 6.99
CA THR A 33 -17.21 -6.31 8.03
C THR A 33 -17.95 -7.35 8.87
N SER A 34 -17.34 -8.53 9.06
CA SER A 34 -17.86 -9.59 9.94
C SER A 34 -19.19 -10.24 9.53
N PHE A 35 -19.52 -10.24 8.23
CA PHE A 35 -20.74 -10.85 7.69
C PHE A 35 -20.63 -12.36 7.42
N GLN A 36 -19.45 -12.96 7.64
CA GLN A 36 -19.17 -14.38 7.37
C GLN A 36 -19.35 -14.76 5.88
N LEU A 37 -19.13 -13.81 4.98
CA LEU A 37 -19.28 -13.99 3.54
C LEU A 37 -18.25 -14.99 2.99
N HIS A 38 -18.72 -15.92 2.17
CA HIS A 38 -17.87 -16.86 1.43
C HIS A 38 -17.61 -16.43 -0.02
N ASP A 39 -18.56 -15.67 -0.57
CA ASP A 39 -18.56 -15.04 -1.88
C ASP A 39 -19.36 -13.73 -1.80
N LEU A 40 -19.46 -13.00 -2.92
CA LEU A 40 -20.26 -11.79 -3.01
C LEU A 40 -21.48 -11.95 -3.93
N ASP A 41 -21.85 -13.16 -4.36
CA ASP A 41 -22.84 -13.37 -5.44
C ASP A 41 -24.20 -12.71 -5.12
N SER A 42 -24.57 -12.73 -3.84
CA SER A 42 -25.80 -12.11 -3.31
C SER A 42 -25.67 -10.63 -2.94
N VAL A 43 -24.45 -10.07 -3.01
CA VAL A 43 -24.13 -8.68 -2.68
C VAL A 43 -24.18 -7.84 -3.95
N GLU A 44 -24.89 -6.72 -3.88
CA GLU A 44 -24.90 -5.71 -4.93
C GLU A 44 -23.65 -4.81 -4.80
N LEU A 45 -22.91 -4.65 -5.90
CA LEU A 45 -21.72 -3.81 -5.97
C LEU A 45 -22.02 -2.59 -6.86
N PRO A 46 -22.42 -1.45 -6.30
CA PRO A 46 -22.81 -0.29 -7.09
C PRO A 46 -21.58 0.33 -7.81
N PRO A 47 -21.67 0.73 -9.10
CA PRO A 47 -20.54 1.32 -9.82
C PRO A 47 -20.00 2.65 -9.24
N SER A 48 -20.79 3.31 -8.40
CA SER A 48 -20.41 4.54 -7.69
C SER A 48 -19.50 4.29 -6.48
N LEU A 49 -19.23 3.02 -6.13
CA LEU A 49 -18.50 2.66 -4.92
C LEU A 49 -17.08 3.20 -4.94
N THR A 50 -16.68 3.84 -3.84
CA THR A 50 -15.35 4.39 -3.61
C THR A 50 -14.57 3.62 -2.54
N GLU A 51 -15.27 2.90 -1.67
CA GLU A 51 -14.68 2.07 -0.62
C GLU A 51 -15.48 0.80 -0.45
N LEU A 52 -14.78 -0.33 -0.42
CA LEU A 52 -15.33 -1.66 -0.15
C LEU A 52 -14.52 -2.30 0.97
N ASP A 53 -15.13 -2.44 2.13
CA ASP A 53 -14.54 -3.11 3.28
C ASP A 53 -15.16 -4.50 3.47
N LEU A 54 -14.34 -5.54 3.29
CA LEU A 54 -14.71 -6.95 3.46
C LEU A 54 -13.98 -7.58 4.65
N THR A 55 -13.60 -6.77 5.64
CA THR A 55 -12.84 -7.21 6.81
C THR A 55 -13.55 -8.35 7.56
N THR A 56 -12.79 -9.35 8.01
CA THR A 56 -13.30 -10.44 8.86
C THR A 56 -14.40 -11.24 8.17
N ASN A 57 -14.12 -11.80 7.00
CA ASN A 57 -15.03 -12.70 6.30
C ASN A 57 -14.37 -14.06 6.04
N ARG A 58 -14.96 -14.88 5.17
CA ARG A 58 -14.47 -16.22 4.80
C ARG A 58 -14.20 -16.31 3.30
N LEU A 59 -13.88 -15.17 2.67
CA LEU A 59 -13.65 -15.08 1.23
C LEU A 59 -12.36 -15.83 0.90
N SER A 60 -12.46 -16.76 -0.05
CA SER A 60 -11.32 -17.53 -0.55
C SER A 60 -10.85 -17.10 -1.94
N SER A 61 -11.65 -16.27 -2.61
CA SER A 61 -11.33 -15.68 -3.92
C SER A 61 -11.86 -14.27 -4.06
N LEU A 62 -11.13 -13.45 -4.83
CA LEU A 62 -11.57 -12.13 -5.25
C LEU A 62 -12.73 -12.23 -6.25
N ASP A 63 -13.80 -11.48 -6.01
CA ASP A 63 -14.90 -11.36 -6.96
C ASP A 63 -14.46 -10.56 -8.21
N PRO A 64 -14.54 -11.13 -9.43
CA PRO A 64 -14.14 -10.43 -10.65
C PRO A 64 -14.93 -9.13 -10.92
N ARG A 65 -16.16 -9.00 -10.41
CA ARG A 65 -17.00 -7.80 -10.58
C ARG A 65 -16.40 -6.56 -9.95
N ILE A 66 -15.54 -6.72 -8.93
CA ILE A 66 -14.77 -5.62 -8.32
C ILE A 66 -13.91 -4.91 -9.38
N GLY A 67 -13.53 -5.63 -10.43
CA GLY A 67 -12.84 -5.02 -11.56
C GLY A 67 -13.57 -3.91 -12.24
N HIS A 68 -14.90 -3.92 -12.21
CA HIS A 68 -15.71 -2.91 -12.87
C HIS A 68 -15.92 -1.64 -12.03
N LEU A 69 -15.41 -1.61 -10.80
CA LEU A 69 -15.57 -0.50 -9.87
C LEU A 69 -14.51 0.59 -10.13
N SER A 70 -14.70 1.35 -11.21
CA SER A 70 -13.75 2.39 -11.65
C SER A 70 -13.54 3.54 -10.66
N ASN A 71 -14.49 3.75 -9.75
CA ASN A 71 -14.42 4.79 -8.72
C ASN A 71 -13.79 4.31 -7.41
N LEU A 72 -13.49 3.02 -7.29
CA LEU A 72 -12.99 2.42 -6.06
C LEU A 72 -11.59 2.96 -5.75
N LYS A 73 -11.42 3.44 -4.52
CA LYS A 73 -10.17 3.97 -3.97
C LYS A 73 -9.64 3.06 -2.87
N ILE A 74 -10.50 2.50 -2.05
CA ILE A 74 -10.11 1.66 -0.91
C ILE A 74 -10.76 0.29 -1.06
N LEU A 75 -9.95 -0.75 -0.93
CA LEU A 75 -10.38 -2.14 -1.02
C LEU A 75 -9.70 -2.96 0.08
N SER A 76 -10.49 -3.41 1.06
CA SER A 76 -9.99 -4.21 2.18
C SER A 76 -10.54 -5.63 2.14
N PHE A 77 -9.64 -6.61 2.21
CA PHE A 77 -9.90 -8.04 2.45
C PHE A 77 -9.25 -8.50 3.74
N ARG A 78 -9.05 -7.60 4.70
CA ARG A 78 -8.41 -7.95 5.97
C ARG A 78 -9.09 -9.16 6.62
N GLN A 79 -8.35 -10.10 7.17
CA GLN A 79 -8.92 -11.24 7.92
C GLN A 79 -9.87 -12.08 7.06
N ASN A 80 -9.35 -12.67 5.99
CA ASN A 80 -10.07 -13.57 5.09
C ASN A 80 -9.26 -14.87 4.85
N LEU A 81 -9.66 -15.67 3.86
CA LEU A 81 -9.05 -16.95 3.50
C LEU A 81 -8.43 -16.90 2.09
N LEU A 82 -8.00 -15.72 1.63
CA LEU A 82 -7.43 -15.57 0.30
C LEU A 82 -6.10 -16.30 0.20
N THR A 83 -5.98 -17.15 -0.83
CA THR A 83 -4.73 -17.81 -1.21
C THR A 83 -4.18 -17.18 -2.50
N ASP A 84 -3.02 -17.63 -2.99
CA ASP A 84 -2.48 -17.21 -4.29
C ASP A 84 -3.51 -17.34 -5.43
N ALA A 85 -4.26 -18.44 -5.46
CA ALA A 85 -5.33 -18.66 -6.45
C ALA A 85 -6.51 -17.69 -6.24
N GLY A 86 -6.77 -17.32 -4.98
CA GLY A 86 -7.83 -16.38 -4.64
C GLY A 86 -7.59 -14.97 -5.15
N VAL A 87 -6.33 -14.55 -5.27
CA VAL A 87 -5.94 -13.22 -5.76
C VAL A 87 -5.56 -13.20 -7.25
N GLU A 88 -5.47 -14.36 -7.91
CA GLU A 88 -5.23 -14.48 -9.36
C GLU A 88 -6.18 -13.64 -10.24
N PRO A 89 -7.47 -13.44 -9.90
CA PRO A 89 -8.34 -12.56 -10.67
C PRO A 89 -7.76 -11.15 -10.88
N ILE A 90 -7.00 -10.60 -9.92
CA ILE A 90 -6.30 -9.29 -10.05
C ILE A 90 -5.38 -9.31 -11.27
N SER A 91 -4.56 -10.35 -11.39
CA SER A 91 -3.62 -10.53 -12.50
C SER A 91 -4.35 -10.80 -13.81
N ARG A 92 -5.51 -11.49 -13.78
CA ARG A 92 -6.31 -11.73 -14.99
C ARG A 92 -6.98 -10.47 -15.53
N MET A 93 -7.33 -9.53 -14.65
CA MET A 93 -7.85 -8.22 -15.05
C MET A 93 -6.80 -7.43 -15.85
N MET A 94 -5.49 -7.64 -15.60
CA MET A 94 -4.43 -7.05 -16.43
C MET A 94 -4.45 -7.56 -17.87
N SER A 95 -4.60 -8.87 -18.06
CA SER A 95 -4.67 -9.47 -19.39
C SER A 95 -5.85 -8.90 -20.20
N ILE A 96 -6.98 -8.67 -19.54
CA ILE A 96 -8.16 -8.04 -20.16
C ILE A 96 -7.87 -6.60 -20.57
N ILE A 97 -7.15 -5.81 -19.76
CA ILE A 97 -6.70 -4.44 -20.16
C ILE A 97 -5.85 -4.50 -21.41
N VAL A 98 -4.79 -5.30 -21.39
CA VAL A 98 -3.82 -5.38 -22.48
C VAL A 98 -4.52 -5.80 -23.78
N HIS A 99 -5.42 -6.78 -23.70
CA HIS A 99 -6.19 -7.23 -24.86
C HIS A 99 -7.12 -6.14 -25.40
N ASN A 100 -7.86 -5.43 -24.54
CA ASN A 100 -8.75 -4.35 -24.97
C ASN A 100 -8.01 -3.16 -25.57
N VAL A 101 -6.85 -2.79 -24.99
CA VAL A 101 -5.97 -1.76 -25.55
C VAL A 101 -5.44 -2.18 -26.92
N SER A 102 -5.00 -3.43 -27.07
CA SER A 102 -4.51 -3.96 -28.35
C SER A 102 -5.59 -4.00 -29.45
N LEU A 103 -6.86 -4.13 -29.08
CA LEU A 103 -7.99 -4.10 -30.00
C LEU A 103 -8.45 -2.68 -30.36
N GLY A 104 -7.77 -1.63 -29.85
CA GLY A 104 -8.17 -0.24 -30.08
C GLY A 104 -9.50 0.14 -29.41
N ASN A 105 -9.95 -0.68 -28.46
CA ASN A 105 -11.24 -0.50 -27.82
C ASN A 105 -11.08 0.51 -26.66
N SER A 106 -11.66 1.70 -26.83
CA SER A 106 -11.65 2.76 -25.81
C SER A 106 -12.48 2.42 -24.56
N ALA A 107 -13.15 1.26 -24.54
CA ALA A 107 -13.91 0.73 -23.41
C ALA A 107 -13.06 0.22 -22.23
N SER A 108 -11.73 0.38 -22.28
CA SER A 108 -10.82 0.19 -21.12
C SER A 108 -11.10 1.12 -19.92
N SER A 109 -12.16 1.94 -19.99
CA SER A 109 -12.60 2.94 -19.02
C SER A 109 -13.27 2.40 -17.75
N PHE A 110 -13.54 1.09 -17.66
CA PHE A 110 -14.32 0.51 -16.55
C PHE A 110 -13.50 -0.43 -15.68
N LEU A 111 -12.23 -0.10 -15.41
CA LEU A 111 -11.39 -0.95 -14.58
C LEU A 111 -10.97 -0.25 -13.29
N VAL A 112 -10.85 -1.02 -12.21
CA VAL A 112 -10.48 -0.63 -10.83
C VAL A 112 -9.07 -0.01 -10.70
N VAL A 113 -8.51 0.48 -11.80
CA VAL A 113 -7.20 1.11 -11.96
C VAL A 113 -6.98 2.30 -11.01
N GLY A 114 -8.07 2.89 -10.53
CA GLY A 114 -8.09 4.02 -9.60
C GLY A 114 -7.83 3.70 -8.13
N CYS A 115 -7.75 2.41 -7.76
CA CYS A 115 -7.51 1.99 -6.37
C CYS A 115 -6.22 2.59 -5.81
N GLN A 116 -6.32 3.14 -4.60
CA GLN A 116 -5.27 3.83 -3.87
C GLN A 116 -4.80 3.03 -2.65
N GLU A 117 -5.67 2.21 -2.08
CA GLU A 117 -5.38 1.39 -0.92
C GLU A 117 -5.92 -0.02 -1.13
N LEU A 118 -5.01 -0.99 -1.04
CA LEU A 118 -5.32 -2.41 -1.09
C LEU A 118 -4.81 -3.08 0.18
N VAL A 119 -5.72 -3.64 0.95
CA VAL A 119 -5.41 -4.36 2.20
C VAL A 119 -5.74 -5.84 2.01
N LEU A 120 -4.70 -6.67 1.94
CA LEU A 120 -4.77 -8.14 1.91
C LEU A 120 -4.26 -8.76 3.20
N ARG A 121 -4.21 -7.97 4.28
CA ARG A 121 -3.69 -8.38 5.58
C ARG A 121 -4.43 -9.59 6.15
N ASP A 122 -3.72 -10.48 6.85
CA ASP A 122 -4.33 -11.60 7.59
C ASP A 122 -5.12 -12.51 6.64
N ASN A 123 -4.39 -13.10 5.70
CA ASN A 123 -4.85 -14.05 4.67
C ASN A 123 -3.80 -15.18 4.54
N GLN A 124 -3.92 -16.02 3.51
CA GLN A 124 -3.07 -17.20 3.26
C GLN A 124 -2.26 -17.05 1.95
N ILE A 125 -1.88 -15.82 1.62
CA ILE A 125 -1.15 -15.51 0.38
C ILE A 125 0.33 -15.88 0.57
N ARG A 126 0.93 -16.58 -0.40
CA ARG A 126 2.33 -17.01 -0.38
C ARG A 126 3.23 -16.22 -1.31
N LYS A 127 2.66 -15.51 -2.27
CA LYS A 127 3.38 -14.66 -3.24
C LYS A 127 2.72 -13.31 -3.35
N ILE A 128 3.51 -12.27 -3.55
CA ILE A 128 2.97 -10.95 -3.88
C ILE A 128 2.13 -11.05 -5.16
N PRO A 129 0.83 -10.71 -5.12
CA PRO A 129 0.01 -10.70 -6.34
C PRO A 129 0.50 -9.62 -7.31
N ASP A 130 0.34 -9.86 -8.62
CA ASP A 130 0.55 -8.81 -9.61
C ASP A 130 -0.58 -7.79 -9.50
N VAL A 131 -0.27 -6.70 -8.80
CA VAL A 131 -1.15 -5.57 -8.54
C VAL A 131 -0.80 -4.36 -9.42
N SER A 132 -0.04 -4.57 -10.51
CA SER A 132 0.37 -3.51 -11.44
C SER A 132 -0.82 -2.83 -12.16
N ILE A 133 -2.03 -3.39 -12.02
CA ILE A 133 -3.29 -2.78 -12.47
C ILE A 133 -3.61 -1.50 -11.75
N PHE A 134 -3.25 -1.39 -10.48
CA PHE A 134 -3.57 -0.23 -9.66
C PHE A 134 -2.52 0.85 -9.88
N LYS A 135 -2.69 1.63 -10.95
CA LYS A 135 -1.77 2.71 -11.35
C LYS A 135 -1.77 3.91 -10.40
N ARG A 136 -2.51 3.84 -9.29
CA ARG A 136 -2.59 4.87 -8.26
C ARG A 136 -2.42 4.30 -6.85
N LEU A 137 -1.92 3.06 -6.71
CA LEU A 137 -1.78 2.42 -5.42
C LEU A 137 -0.75 3.15 -4.56
N LEU A 138 -1.21 3.70 -3.44
CA LEU A 138 -0.41 4.44 -2.46
C LEU A 138 -0.10 3.59 -1.24
N VAL A 139 -1.05 2.75 -0.82
CA VAL A 139 -0.96 1.90 0.36
C VAL A 139 -1.18 0.46 -0.05
N PHE A 140 -0.23 -0.40 0.33
CA PHE A 140 -0.35 -1.84 0.13
C PHE A 140 0.01 -2.59 1.41
N ASP A 141 -0.98 -3.26 2.01
CA ASP A 141 -0.78 -4.10 3.20
C ASP A 141 -0.98 -5.57 2.86
N VAL A 142 0.11 -6.33 2.92
CA VAL A 142 0.14 -7.79 2.78
C VAL A 142 0.69 -8.46 4.04
N SER A 143 0.64 -7.77 5.18
CA SER A 143 1.11 -8.30 6.45
C SER A 143 0.26 -9.50 6.91
N TYR A 144 0.79 -10.34 7.79
CA TYR A 144 0.07 -11.51 8.33
C TYR A 144 -0.40 -12.43 7.20
N ASN A 145 0.53 -12.81 6.32
CA ASN A 145 0.29 -13.79 5.27
C ASN A 145 1.38 -14.89 5.35
N GLU A 146 1.45 -15.76 4.34
CA GLU A 146 2.47 -16.80 4.20
C GLU A 146 3.51 -16.41 3.13
N ILE A 147 3.74 -15.11 2.89
CA ILE A 147 4.56 -14.65 1.76
C ILE A 147 6.00 -15.07 1.94
N SER A 148 6.50 -15.85 0.98
CA SER A 148 7.87 -16.38 0.98
C SER A 148 8.84 -15.56 0.13
N THR A 149 8.31 -14.77 -0.81
CA THR A 149 9.09 -13.91 -1.72
C THR A 149 8.39 -12.58 -1.95
N LEU A 150 9.16 -11.50 -1.94
CA LEU A 150 8.71 -10.15 -2.28
C LEU A 150 8.87 -9.81 -3.77
N ASN A 151 9.24 -10.81 -4.59
CA ASN A 151 9.25 -10.68 -6.04
C ASN A 151 7.86 -10.28 -6.54
N GLY A 152 7.78 -9.18 -7.28
CA GLY A 152 6.52 -8.60 -7.73
C GLY A 152 6.25 -7.21 -7.13
N LEU A 153 6.82 -6.86 -5.98
CA LEU A 153 6.71 -5.48 -5.44
C LEU A 153 7.28 -4.43 -6.39
N SER A 154 8.32 -4.77 -7.16
CA SER A 154 8.90 -3.89 -8.18
C SER A 154 7.90 -3.47 -9.27
N ALA A 155 6.88 -4.28 -9.56
CA ALA A 155 5.84 -3.94 -10.53
C ALA A 155 4.81 -2.94 -9.99
N VAL A 156 4.73 -2.81 -8.66
CA VAL A 156 3.81 -1.93 -7.91
C VAL A 156 4.47 -0.60 -7.55
N SER A 157 5.80 -0.56 -7.65
CA SER A 157 6.65 0.29 -6.83
C SER A 157 6.48 1.80 -7.12
N ASN A 158 6.33 2.20 -8.39
CA ASN A 158 6.42 3.62 -8.76
C ASN A 158 5.33 4.56 -8.17
N THR A 159 4.30 4.04 -7.50
CA THR A 159 3.23 4.85 -6.87
C THR A 159 3.14 4.71 -5.36
N LEU A 160 3.79 3.70 -4.76
CA LEU A 160 3.64 3.39 -3.34
C LEU A 160 4.21 4.48 -2.45
N LYS A 161 3.49 4.75 -1.36
CA LYS A 161 3.89 5.64 -0.25
C LYS A 161 4.06 4.87 1.06
N GLU A 162 3.23 3.86 1.27
CA GLU A 162 3.24 3.00 2.46
C GLU A 162 3.18 1.53 2.06
N LEU A 163 4.08 0.74 2.65
CA LEU A 163 4.18 -0.70 2.44
C LEU A 163 4.25 -1.42 3.79
N TYR A 164 3.35 -2.38 3.96
CA TYR A 164 3.26 -3.20 5.17
C TYR A 164 3.42 -4.69 4.79
N VAL A 165 4.52 -5.31 5.24
CA VAL A 165 4.88 -6.71 4.93
C VAL A 165 5.15 -7.55 6.18
N SER A 166 4.75 -7.07 7.35
CA SER A 166 5.07 -7.69 8.65
C SER A 166 4.43 -9.07 8.81
N LYS A 167 5.02 -9.93 9.66
CA LYS A 167 4.41 -11.22 10.08
C LYS A 167 4.09 -12.15 8.91
N ASN A 168 4.95 -12.19 7.90
CA ASN A 168 4.93 -13.23 6.88
C ASN A 168 5.81 -14.41 7.35
N GLU A 169 5.18 -15.49 7.81
CA GLU A 169 5.83 -16.58 8.58
C GLU A 169 6.94 -17.31 7.79
N GLU A 170 6.89 -17.26 6.45
CA GLU A 170 7.84 -17.93 5.56
C GLU A 170 8.76 -16.97 4.76
N CYS A 171 8.75 -15.66 5.03
CA CYS A 171 9.56 -14.68 4.29
C CYS A 171 11.08 -14.76 4.58
N ILE A 172 11.51 -15.88 5.18
CA ILE A 172 12.89 -16.20 5.52
C ILE A 172 13.76 -16.45 4.28
N ALA A 173 13.22 -16.60 3.07
CA ALA A 173 14.03 -16.86 1.88
C ALA A 173 14.50 -15.60 1.15
N VAL A 174 14.00 -14.41 1.52
CA VAL A 174 14.35 -13.18 0.80
C VAL A 174 15.76 -12.71 1.19
N GLU A 175 16.68 -12.76 0.22
CA GLU A 175 18.05 -12.25 0.36
C GLU A 175 18.22 -10.86 -0.23
N GLU A 176 17.41 -10.48 -1.22
CA GLU A 176 17.53 -9.20 -1.92
C GLU A 176 16.15 -8.56 -2.09
N LEU A 177 16.03 -7.27 -1.79
CA LEU A 177 14.79 -6.50 -1.91
C LEU A 177 15.08 -5.15 -2.57
N TYR A 178 14.46 -4.93 -3.74
CA TYR A 178 14.61 -3.71 -4.53
C TYR A 178 13.28 -2.94 -4.58
N LEU A 179 13.27 -1.75 -3.99
CA LEU A 179 12.16 -0.81 -3.84
C LEU A 179 12.60 0.63 -4.22
N SER A 180 13.62 0.76 -5.07
CA SER A 180 14.16 2.03 -5.55
C SER A 180 13.14 2.82 -6.38
N HIS A 181 13.23 4.15 -6.42
CA HIS A 181 12.40 5.03 -7.28
C HIS A 181 10.90 4.98 -7.00
N ASN A 182 10.53 4.96 -5.72
CA ASN A 182 9.13 4.99 -5.28
C ASN A 182 8.82 6.32 -4.56
N GLY A 183 7.62 6.44 -4.01
CA GLY A 183 7.23 7.55 -3.13
C GLY A 183 7.24 7.17 -1.65
N ILE A 184 7.94 6.09 -1.27
CA ILE A 184 7.81 5.46 0.04
C ILE A 184 8.33 6.41 1.12
N SER A 185 7.42 6.83 2.00
CA SER A 185 7.73 7.61 3.19
C SER A 185 7.71 6.77 4.45
N LYS A 186 7.14 5.56 4.40
CA LYS A 186 6.97 4.67 5.54
C LYS A 186 7.04 3.20 5.10
N MET A 187 7.84 2.42 5.82
CA MET A 187 7.93 0.96 5.66
C MET A 187 7.78 0.31 7.02
N GLU A 188 7.00 -0.76 7.09
CA GLU A 188 6.86 -1.56 8.31
C GLU A 188 6.95 -3.06 8.00
N GLY A 189 7.56 -3.80 8.93
CA GLY A 189 7.58 -5.27 8.88
C GLY A 189 8.80 -5.91 8.23
N LEU A 190 9.78 -5.11 7.78
CA LEU A 190 11.03 -5.62 7.21
C LEU A 190 11.85 -6.43 8.24
N SER A 191 11.64 -6.24 9.54
CA SER A 191 12.38 -6.90 10.63
C SER A 191 12.23 -8.42 10.66
N THR A 192 11.27 -8.95 9.90
CA THR A 192 11.05 -10.39 9.72
C THR A 192 11.93 -11.01 8.63
N LEU A 193 12.52 -10.19 7.74
CA LEU A 193 13.36 -10.63 6.62
C LEU A 193 14.79 -10.94 7.05
N VAL A 194 14.96 -11.79 8.08
CA VAL A 194 16.25 -12.02 8.77
C VAL A 194 17.39 -12.55 7.89
N ASN A 195 17.10 -12.99 6.66
CA ASN A 195 18.08 -13.43 5.69
C ASN A 195 18.42 -12.38 4.62
N LEU A 196 17.84 -11.18 4.70
CA LEU A 196 18.10 -10.10 3.75
C LEU A 196 19.57 -9.65 3.82
N ARG A 197 20.21 -9.63 2.65
CA ARG A 197 21.60 -9.23 2.41
C ARG A 197 21.67 -7.91 1.64
N VAL A 198 20.73 -7.68 0.72
CA VAL A 198 20.65 -6.43 -0.06
C VAL A 198 19.29 -5.77 0.15
N LEU A 199 19.30 -4.50 0.57
CA LEU A 199 18.11 -3.66 0.61
C LEU A 199 18.34 -2.39 -0.19
N ASP A 200 17.61 -2.23 -1.28
CA ASP A 200 17.58 -1.00 -2.07
C ASP A 200 16.25 -0.28 -1.91
N VAL A 201 16.31 0.86 -1.24
CA VAL A 201 15.18 1.79 -1.04
C VAL A 201 15.59 3.20 -1.48
N SER A 202 16.52 3.29 -2.45
CA SER A 202 16.99 4.55 -3.01
C SER A 202 15.88 5.33 -3.73
N ALA A 203 16.04 6.65 -3.89
CA ALA A 203 15.09 7.52 -4.57
C ALA A 203 13.65 7.38 -4.02
N ASN A 204 13.51 7.62 -2.72
CA ASN A 204 12.25 7.53 -1.96
C ASN A 204 12.03 8.81 -1.11
N LYS A 205 11.11 8.76 -0.15
CA LYS A 205 10.78 9.89 0.75
C LYS A 205 10.98 9.53 2.22
N LEU A 206 11.89 8.60 2.52
CA LEU A 206 12.17 8.15 3.87
C LEU A 206 12.86 9.28 4.65
N THR A 207 12.30 9.65 5.80
CA THR A 207 12.92 10.60 6.74
C THR A 207 13.73 9.91 7.83
N ALA A 208 13.44 8.62 8.04
CA ALA A 208 14.15 7.71 8.94
C ALA A 208 14.06 6.30 8.37
N VAL A 209 14.99 5.45 8.79
CA VAL A 209 14.94 4.01 8.53
C VAL A 209 14.50 3.35 9.82
N ASN A 210 13.47 2.51 9.79
CA ASN A 210 12.97 1.79 10.95
C ASN A 210 12.59 0.37 10.54
N GLY A 211 12.52 -0.53 11.50
CA GLY A 211 12.05 -1.89 11.26
C GLY A 211 13.07 -2.74 10.52
N ILE A 212 14.37 -2.40 10.54
CA ILE A 212 15.46 -3.23 9.98
C ILE A 212 16.48 -3.65 11.05
N GLU A 213 16.16 -3.46 12.33
CA GLU A 213 17.07 -3.63 13.47
C GLU A 213 17.55 -5.08 13.63
N ASN A 214 16.77 -6.03 13.15
CA ASN A 214 17.04 -7.47 13.25
C ASN A 214 17.62 -8.08 11.95
N LEU A 215 17.95 -7.27 10.94
CA LEU A 215 18.49 -7.75 9.67
C LEU A 215 19.98 -8.13 9.78
N ASN A 216 20.26 -9.17 10.57
CA ASN A 216 21.61 -9.55 10.99
C ASN A 216 22.52 -10.09 9.86
N LYS A 217 22.03 -10.13 8.62
CA LYS A 217 22.77 -10.54 7.42
C LYS A 217 22.88 -9.43 6.38
N LEU A 218 22.37 -8.23 6.64
CA LEU A 218 22.39 -7.13 5.68
C LEU A 218 23.83 -6.67 5.44
N GLU A 219 24.24 -6.71 4.17
CA GLU A 219 25.59 -6.41 3.68
C GLU A 219 25.58 -5.12 2.84
N ASP A 220 24.55 -4.94 2.01
CA ASP A 220 24.39 -3.78 1.13
C ASP A 220 23.09 -3.03 1.41
N LEU A 221 23.21 -1.73 1.70
CA LEU A 221 22.07 -0.87 2.02
C LEU A 221 22.08 0.42 1.17
N TRP A 222 21.08 0.57 0.31
CA TRP A 222 20.96 1.71 -0.59
C TRP A 222 19.83 2.63 -0.12
N LEU A 223 20.21 3.81 0.37
CA LEU A 223 19.34 4.83 0.94
C LEU A 223 19.51 6.19 0.25
N ASN A 224 20.32 6.29 -0.81
CA ASN A 224 20.53 7.55 -1.53
C ASN A 224 19.21 8.15 -2.03
N ASP A 225 19.19 9.47 -2.22
CA ASP A 225 18.01 10.20 -2.70
C ASP A 225 16.77 10.01 -1.79
N ASN A 226 16.97 10.12 -0.47
CA ASN A 226 15.91 10.15 0.54
C ASN A 226 15.98 11.46 1.36
N GLN A 227 15.27 11.53 2.49
CA GLN A 227 15.17 12.69 3.37
C GLN A 227 15.72 12.41 4.79
N ILE A 228 16.67 11.49 4.91
CA ILE A 228 17.24 11.07 6.19
C ILE A 228 18.09 12.20 6.77
N SER A 229 17.66 12.73 7.92
CA SER A 229 18.25 13.94 8.50
C SER A 229 19.41 13.70 9.45
N SER A 230 19.50 12.52 10.06
CA SER A 230 20.49 12.19 11.10
C SER A 230 21.07 10.79 10.94
N LEU A 231 22.36 10.64 11.25
CA LEU A 231 23.05 9.35 11.35
C LEU A 231 22.75 8.61 12.66
N GLU A 232 22.26 9.31 13.70
CA GLU A 232 21.95 8.70 15.00
C GLU A 232 20.81 7.69 14.88
N GLY A 233 19.69 8.11 14.28
CA GLY A 233 18.56 7.21 14.02
C GLY A 233 18.92 6.07 13.06
N LEU A 234 19.82 6.31 12.11
CA LEU A 234 20.35 5.24 11.25
C LEU A 234 21.11 4.20 12.06
N SER A 235 21.96 4.62 13.00
CA SER A 235 22.74 3.71 13.86
C SER A 235 21.85 2.79 14.70
N GLU A 236 20.70 3.27 15.15
CA GLU A 236 19.71 2.44 15.87
C GLU A 236 19.03 1.46 14.91
N ALA A 237 18.60 1.94 13.74
CA ALA A 237 17.90 1.16 12.74
C ALA A 237 18.72 -0.04 12.25
N VAL A 238 20.04 0.11 12.13
CA VAL A 238 20.98 -0.90 11.62
C VAL A 238 21.71 -1.68 12.72
N ALA A 239 21.25 -1.62 13.98
CA ALA A 239 21.97 -2.17 15.11
C ALA A 239 22.34 -3.66 14.94
N GLY A 240 21.46 -4.49 14.35
CA GLY A 240 21.72 -5.91 14.10
C GLY A 240 22.65 -6.19 12.91
N SER A 241 22.74 -5.29 11.94
CA SER A 241 23.57 -5.44 10.73
C SER A 241 24.92 -4.73 10.82
N ARG A 242 25.21 -4.03 11.93
CA ARG A 242 26.43 -3.24 12.15
C ARG A 242 27.74 -3.96 11.77
N GLU A 243 27.85 -5.24 12.14
CA GLU A 243 29.05 -6.08 11.93
C GLU A 243 29.09 -6.79 10.56
N LYS A 244 28.10 -6.52 9.70
CA LYS A 244 27.90 -7.18 8.41
C LYS A 244 27.84 -6.22 7.24
N LEU A 245 27.35 -4.99 7.45
CA LEU A 245 27.30 -3.97 6.41
C LEU A 245 28.69 -3.67 5.87
N THR A 246 28.87 -3.92 4.58
CA THR A 246 30.06 -3.63 3.78
C THR A 246 29.83 -2.45 2.85
N THR A 247 28.59 -2.24 2.41
CA THR A 247 28.25 -1.16 1.47
C THR A 247 27.07 -0.34 1.98
N ILE A 248 27.20 0.99 1.96
CA ILE A 248 26.09 1.89 2.24
C ILE A 248 26.08 3.09 1.29
N TYR A 249 24.92 3.38 0.70
CA TYR A 249 24.68 4.58 -0.10
C TYR A 249 23.68 5.49 0.62
N LEU A 250 24.04 6.74 0.82
CA LEU A 250 23.31 7.77 1.55
C LEU A 250 23.45 9.15 0.88
N GLU A 251 24.15 9.26 -0.25
CA GLU A 251 24.21 10.43 -1.12
C GLU A 251 22.82 11.07 -1.31
N HIS A 252 22.80 12.40 -1.43
CA HIS A 252 21.57 13.19 -1.54
C HIS A 252 20.59 13.12 -0.35
N ASN A 253 21.00 12.58 0.80
CA ASN A 253 20.28 12.79 2.07
C ASN A 253 20.81 14.01 2.84
N PRO A 254 19.99 14.68 3.66
CA PRO A 254 20.49 15.75 4.53
C PRO A 254 21.61 15.32 5.48
N CYS A 255 21.61 14.07 5.97
CA CYS A 255 22.67 13.55 6.85
C CYS A 255 24.06 13.51 6.20
N ALA A 256 24.13 13.37 4.87
CA ALA A 256 25.37 13.36 4.10
C ALA A 256 26.11 14.71 4.10
N LYS A 257 25.43 15.80 4.48
CA LYS A 257 26.03 17.14 4.60
C LYS A 257 26.78 17.36 5.92
N SER A 258 26.75 16.39 6.83
CA SER A 258 27.42 16.49 8.12
C SER A 258 28.95 16.53 7.94
N PRO A 259 29.69 17.42 8.64
CA PRO A 259 31.14 17.57 8.48
C PRO A 259 31.94 16.32 8.84
N ASN A 260 31.38 15.40 9.64
CA ASN A 260 32.02 14.15 10.05
C ASN A 260 31.37 12.91 9.42
N TYR A 261 30.60 13.07 8.34
CA TYR A 261 29.77 12.04 7.74
C TYR A 261 30.48 10.68 7.56
N ILE A 262 31.59 10.64 6.79
CA ILE A 262 32.37 9.42 6.57
C ILE A 262 32.94 8.86 7.88
N THR A 263 33.55 9.71 8.72
CA THR A 263 34.17 9.29 9.98
C THR A 263 33.14 8.65 10.93
N THR A 264 31.96 9.24 11.03
CA THR A 264 30.85 8.70 11.84
C THR A 264 30.35 7.38 11.28
N LEU A 265 30.16 7.26 9.96
CA LEU A 265 29.76 6.00 9.34
C LEU A 265 30.79 4.89 9.56
N ARG A 266 32.09 5.17 9.47
CA ARG A 266 33.15 4.19 9.77
C ARG A 266 33.22 3.79 11.25
N GLN A 267 32.80 4.65 12.16
CA GLN A 267 32.67 4.30 13.59
C GLN A 267 31.44 3.43 13.84
N ILE A 268 30.34 3.71 13.14
CA ILE A 268 29.13 2.89 13.19
C ILE A 268 29.43 1.53 12.55
N PHE A 269 30.02 1.47 11.37
CA PHE A 269 30.20 0.23 10.59
C PHE A 269 31.69 -0.17 10.53
N PRO A 270 32.17 -1.07 11.41
CA PRO A 270 33.58 -1.43 11.48
C PRO A 270 34.11 -2.19 10.25
N LYS A 271 33.22 -2.78 9.44
CA LYS A 271 33.57 -3.55 8.23
C LYS A 271 33.14 -2.87 6.92
N ILE A 272 32.82 -1.58 6.97
CA ILE A 272 32.41 -0.86 5.76
C ILE A 272 33.58 -0.79 4.77
N GLU A 273 33.34 -1.28 3.57
CA GLU A 273 34.26 -1.29 2.42
C GLU A 273 33.91 -0.18 1.44
N GLN A 274 32.65 0.25 1.38
CA GLN A 274 32.21 1.30 0.49
C GLN A 274 31.14 2.20 1.14
N ILE A 275 31.35 3.51 1.04
CA ILE A 275 30.36 4.53 1.38
C ILE A 275 30.15 5.37 0.13
N ASP A 276 28.94 5.39 -0.39
CA ASP A 276 28.59 6.13 -1.60
C ASP A 276 29.55 5.78 -2.76
N SER A 277 30.17 6.80 -3.37
CA SER A 277 31.18 6.66 -4.42
C SER A 277 32.60 6.37 -3.92
N GLU A 278 32.84 6.35 -2.60
CA GLU A 278 34.15 6.15 -1.98
C GLU A 278 34.36 4.68 -1.54
N VAL A 279 35.42 4.04 -2.05
CA VAL A 279 35.80 2.66 -1.72
C VAL A 279 37.04 2.66 -0.82
N PHE A 280 36.97 1.94 0.29
CA PHE A 280 38.02 1.79 1.29
C PHE A 280 38.60 0.38 1.19
N ALA A 281 39.81 0.30 0.64
CA ALA A 281 40.58 -0.94 0.57
C ALA A 281 41.12 -1.40 1.94
#